data_AF-A0A3B0WRJ6-F1
#
_entry.id   AF-A0A3B0WRJ6-F1
#
_cell.length_a   1.000
_cell.length_b   1.000
_cell.length_c   1.000
_cell.angle_alpha   90.00
_cell.angle_beta   90.00
_cell.angle_gamma   90.00
#
_symmetry.space_group_name_H-M   'P 1'
#
loop_
_entity.id
_entity.type
_entity.pdbx_description
1 polymer ?
#
loop_
_entity_poly.entity_id
_entity_poly.type
_entity_poly.pdbx_seq_one_letter_code
_entity_poly.pdbx_strand_id
1 'polypeptide(L)'
;MNPLDSPLKTDLEKELQKEPVPERIPTPQEMLSQLQNINPNDFNIKAIANDLKGNKVWISILTLPVSAIILASFTLLGAFLFDSPIISFFVTAALLFWIGKLFDNQQKIYTIAARQEVMNRISAIEEGFGLLPHFKPFLPQKYRHLWQSIKRGNYIYIEQYIQAILLLQKKLDSEKFIAIWYLTYPEIDPDSKEYIEAGA
;
A
#
# COMPACT_ATOMS: atom_id res chain seq x y z
N MET A 1 19.53 54.01 -13.97
CA MET A 1 18.77 53.06 -14.81
C MET A 1 19.54 51.76 -14.82
N ASN A 2 19.24 50.85 -13.87
CA ASN A 2 19.84 49.52 -13.78
C ASN A 2 18.74 48.52 -14.11
N PRO A 3 18.82 47.76 -15.22
CA PRO A 3 17.77 46.84 -15.60
C PRO A 3 18.20 45.42 -15.25
N LEU A 4 18.04 44.97 -14.00
CA LEU A 4 18.14 43.54 -13.66
C LEU A 4 17.62 43.18 -12.26
N ASP A 5 16.51 43.79 -11.83
CA ASP A 5 15.71 43.23 -10.74
C ASP A 5 14.82 42.13 -11.33
N SER A 6 15.41 40.93 -11.43
CA SER A 6 14.72 39.71 -11.87
C SER A 6 13.76 39.24 -10.76
N PRO A 7 12.45 39.06 -11.03
CA PRO A 7 11.48 38.56 -10.06
C PRO A 7 11.74 37.10 -9.66
N LEU A 8 12.65 36.40 -10.35
CA LEU A 8 12.91 34.97 -10.17
C LEU A 8 13.68 34.62 -8.88
N LYS A 9 14.36 35.58 -8.25
CA LYS A 9 15.09 35.34 -6.98
C LYS A 9 14.15 35.29 -5.78
N THR A 10 13.05 36.02 -5.84
CA THR A 10 12.11 36.18 -4.72
C THR A 10 11.26 34.92 -4.48
N ASP A 11 11.05 34.10 -5.52
CA ASP A 11 10.28 32.86 -5.41
C ASP A 11 11.13 31.68 -4.92
N LEU A 12 12.43 31.65 -5.24
CA LEU A 12 13.36 30.60 -4.79
C LEU A 12 13.74 30.76 -3.30
N GLU A 13 13.79 32.00 -2.80
CA GLU A 13 13.98 32.27 -1.36
C GLU A 13 12.72 31.97 -0.54
N LYS A 14 11.53 32.01 -1.15
CA LYS A 14 10.26 31.65 -0.49
C LYS A 14 10.07 30.14 -0.31
N GLU A 15 10.59 29.31 -1.21
CA GLU A 15 10.52 27.85 -1.02
C GLU A 15 11.54 27.32 -0.01
N LEU A 16 12.67 28.01 0.19
CA LEU A 16 13.72 27.59 1.12
C LEU A 16 13.45 27.96 2.60
N GLN A 17 12.39 28.72 2.89
CA GLN A 17 11.98 29.13 4.24
C GLN A 17 10.68 28.46 4.72
N LYS A 18 10.36 27.27 4.24
CA LYS A 18 9.48 26.38 5.01
C LYS A 18 10.29 25.81 6.17
N GLU A 19 10.35 26.55 7.28
CA GLU A 19 10.69 25.96 8.57
C GLU A 19 9.87 24.67 8.74
N PRO A 20 10.46 23.56 9.20
CA PRO A 20 9.71 22.36 9.48
C PRO A 20 8.64 22.71 10.49
N VAL A 21 7.37 22.69 10.05
CA VAL A 21 6.22 22.89 10.94
C VAL A 21 6.43 21.93 12.11
N PRO A 22 6.52 22.41 13.36
CA PRO A 22 6.71 21.52 14.49
C PRO A 22 5.57 20.50 14.45
N GLU A 23 5.95 19.23 14.40
CA GLU A 23 5.02 18.12 14.26
C GLU A 23 4.09 18.14 15.48
N ARG A 24 2.89 18.68 15.28
CA ARG A 24 1.89 18.83 16.35
C ARG A 24 1.55 17.42 16.83
N ILE A 25 1.78 17.16 18.12
CA ILE A 25 1.34 15.93 18.76
C ILE A 25 -0.19 15.84 18.61
N PRO A 26 -0.72 14.82 17.92
CA PRO A 26 -2.15 14.66 17.75
C PRO A 26 -2.81 14.34 19.09
N THR A 27 -4.07 14.75 19.22
CA THR A 27 -4.89 14.38 20.38
C THR A 27 -5.22 12.88 20.32
N PRO A 28 -5.49 12.23 21.47
CA PRO A 28 -5.87 10.82 21.44
C PRO A 28 -7.15 10.58 20.65
N GLN A 29 -8.08 11.54 20.63
CA GLN A 29 -9.31 11.46 19.82
C GLN A 29 -9.02 11.55 18.32
N GLU A 30 -8.07 12.38 17.89
CA GLU A 30 -7.61 12.43 16.50
C GLU A 30 -7.02 11.07 16.08
N MET A 31 -6.20 10.45 16.94
CA MET A 31 -5.58 9.14 16.67
C MET A 31 -6.60 8.00 16.59
N LEU A 32 -7.58 7.99 17.50
CA LEU A 32 -8.69 7.04 17.47
C LEU A 32 -9.53 7.21 16.20
N SER A 33 -9.79 8.46 15.80
CA SER A 33 -10.53 8.78 14.59
C SER A 33 -9.77 8.34 13.34
N GLN A 34 -8.47 8.58 13.26
CA GLN A 34 -7.60 8.08 12.18
C GLN A 34 -7.66 6.56 12.08
N LEU A 35 -7.55 5.86 13.22
CA LEU A 35 -7.65 4.40 13.25
C LEU A 35 -8.99 3.89 12.70
N GLN A 36 -10.11 4.52 13.06
CA GLN A 36 -11.44 4.11 12.60
C GLN A 36 -11.71 4.47 11.13
N ASN A 37 -11.09 5.54 10.62
CA ASN A 37 -11.25 5.98 9.24
C ASN A 37 -10.44 5.13 8.23
N ILE A 38 -9.49 4.33 8.69
CA ILE A 38 -8.73 3.43 7.83
C ILE A 38 -9.63 2.28 7.35
N ASN A 39 -9.87 2.20 6.05
CA ASN A 39 -10.58 1.09 5.45
C ASN A 39 -9.61 -0.07 5.13
N PRO A 40 -9.77 -1.25 5.76
CA PRO A 40 -8.92 -2.42 5.51
C PRO A 40 -8.93 -2.89 4.05
N ASN A 41 -10.02 -2.59 3.31
CA ASN A 41 -10.14 -2.99 1.90
C ASN A 41 -9.21 -2.20 0.98
N ASP A 42 -8.74 -1.03 1.40
CA ASP A 42 -7.84 -0.18 0.61
C ASP A 42 -6.43 -0.79 0.48
N PHE A 43 -6.15 -1.87 1.22
CA PHE A 43 -4.91 -2.64 1.17
C PHE A 43 -5.08 -3.98 0.44
N ASN A 44 -6.22 -4.21 -0.22
CA ASN A 44 -6.47 -5.45 -0.96
C ASN A 44 -5.60 -5.53 -2.21
N ILE A 45 -4.49 -6.27 -2.11
CA ILE A 45 -3.52 -6.47 -3.20
C ILE A 45 -4.19 -6.99 -4.47
N LYS A 46 -5.19 -7.86 -4.38
CA LYS A 46 -5.87 -8.41 -5.56
C LYS A 46 -6.71 -7.34 -6.27
N ALA A 47 -7.43 -6.53 -5.50
CA ALA A 47 -8.22 -5.42 -6.05
C ALA A 47 -7.28 -4.41 -6.74
N ILE A 48 -6.22 -3.99 -6.06
CA ILE A 48 -5.23 -3.05 -6.60
C ILE A 48 -4.53 -3.64 -7.83
N ALA A 49 -4.15 -4.92 -7.81
CA ALA A 49 -3.54 -5.56 -8.98
C ALA A 49 -4.50 -5.60 -10.18
N ASN A 50 -5.80 -5.79 -9.95
CA ASN A 50 -6.80 -5.73 -11.00
C ASN A 50 -6.99 -4.30 -11.54
N ASP A 51 -7.01 -3.29 -10.66
CA ASP A 51 -7.09 -1.89 -11.06
C ASP A 51 -5.86 -1.46 -11.86
N LEU A 52 -4.66 -1.86 -11.43
CA LEU A 52 -3.40 -1.63 -12.16
C LEU A 52 -3.36 -2.35 -13.52
N LYS A 53 -4.00 -3.52 -13.62
CA LYS A 53 -4.17 -4.25 -14.88
C LYS A 53 -5.18 -3.55 -15.80
N GLY A 54 -6.12 -2.79 -15.24
CA GLY A 54 -7.11 -1.99 -15.96
C GLY A 54 -7.92 -2.82 -16.96
N ASN A 55 -8.23 -2.24 -18.13
CA ASN A 55 -9.04 -2.90 -19.16
C ASN A 55 -8.36 -4.13 -19.82
N LYS A 56 -7.11 -4.45 -19.47
CA LYS A 56 -6.38 -5.62 -20.00
C LYS A 56 -6.79 -6.94 -19.33
N VAL A 57 -7.70 -6.92 -18.35
CA VAL A 57 -8.26 -8.14 -17.73
C VAL A 57 -8.94 -9.02 -18.79
N TRP A 58 -9.62 -8.41 -19.76
CA TRP A 58 -10.26 -9.13 -20.88
C TRP A 58 -9.30 -9.95 -21.73
N ILE A 59 -8.06 -9.47 -21.92
CA ILE A 59 -7.02 -10.17 -22.67
C ILE A 59 -6.67 -11.51 -21.99
N SER A 60 -6.70 -11.53 -20.67
CA SER A 60 -6.40 -12.72 -19.84
C SER A 60 -7.53 -13.76 -19.87
N ILE A 61 -8.77 -13.31 -20.04
CA ILE A 61 -9.95 -14.19 -20.11
C ILE A 61 -10.07 -14.82 -21.51
N LEU A 62 -9.76 -14.03 -22.55
CA LEU A 62 -9.78 -14.48 -23.94
C LEU A 62 -8.58 -15.35 -24.34
N THR A 63 -7.50 -15.38 -23.55
CA THR A 63 -6.28 -16.10 -23.93
C THR A 63 -6.52 -17.60 -24.09
N LEU A 64 -7.30 -18.22 -23.20
CA LEU A 64 -7.64 -19.64 -23.24
C LEU A 64 -8.41 -20.04 -24.52
N PRO A 65 -9.59 -19.45 -24.83
CA PRO A 65 -10.33 -19.80 -26.03
C PRO A 65 -9.56 -19.45 -27.31
N VAL A 66 -8.87 -18.31 -27.36
CA VAL A 66 -8.07 -17.91 -28.53
C VAL A 66 -6.91 -18.86 -28.77
N SER A 67 -6.21 -19.29 -27.72
CA SER A 67 -5.11 -20.27 -27.85
C SER A 67 -5.60 -21.62 -28.38
N ALA A 68 -6.78 -22.07 -27.95
CA ALA A 68 -7.39 -23.30 -28.46
C ALA A 68 -7.73 -23.19 -29.96
N ILE A 69 -8.30 -22.06 -30.39
CA ILE A 69 -8.60 -21.80 -31.80
C ILE A 69 -7.32 -21.78 -32.63
N ILE A 70 -6.27 -21.09 -32.16
CA ILE A 70 -4.97 -21.05 -32.83
C ILE A 70 -4.39 -22.45 -32.94
N LEU A 71 -4.39 -23.23 -31.86
CA LEU A 71 -3.87 -24.60 -31.86
C LEU A 71 -4.59 -25.47 -32.88
N ALA A 72 -5.93 -25.45 -32.88
CA ALA A 72 -6.73 -26.22 -33.83
C ALA A 72 -6.47 -25.78 -35.29
N SER A 73 -6.44 -24.47 -35.53
CA SER A 73 -6.26 -23.90 -36.88
C SER A 73 -4.89 -24.25 -37.46
N PHE A 74 -3.82 -24.09 -36.69
CA PHE A 74 -2.46 -24.41 -37.13
C PHE A 74 -2.21 -25.92 -37.24
N THR A 75 -2.83 -26.73 -36.38
CA THR A 75 -2.78 -28.19 -36.52
C THR A 75 -3.43 -28.63 -37.82
N LEU A 76 -4.60 -28.06 -38.16
CA LEU A 76 -5.32 -28.36 -39.41
C LEU A 76 -4.54 -27.88 -40.64
N LEU A 77 -3.98 -26.68 -40.60
CA LEU A 77 -3.10 -26.13 -41.65
C LEU A 77 -1.88 -27.02 -41.88
N GLY A 78 -1.26 -27.48 -40.79
CA GLY A 78 -0.13 -28.39 -40.83
C GLY A 78 -0.45 -29.75 -41.44
N ALA A 79 -1.62 -30.29 -41.10
CA ALA A 79 -2.14 -31.50 -41.72
C ALA A 79 -2.31 -31.34 -43.23
N PHE A 80 -2.84 -30.19 -43.67
CA PHE A 80 -3.15 -29.94 -45.08
C PHE A 80 -1.91 -29.62 -45.94
N LEU A 81 -0.94 -28.86 -45.40
CA LEU A 81 0.21 -28.40 -46.17
C LEU A 81 1.41 -29.35 -46.14
N PHE A 82 1.55 -30.15 -45.08
CA PHE A 82 2.75 -30.95 -44.84
C PHE A 82 2.46 -32.43 -44.52
N ASP A 83 1.19 -32.87 -44.60
CA ASP A 83 0.72 -34.21 -44.22
C ASP A 83 1.19 -34.66 -42.82
N SER A 84 1.51 -33.69 -41.96
CA SER A 84 2.19 -33.92 -40.68
C SER A 84 1.46 -33.25 -39.51
N PRO A 85 0.20 -33.65 -39.24
CA PRO A 85 -0.64 -33.01 -38.21
C PRO A 85 0.00 -33.04 -36.83
N ILE A 86 0.67 -34.14 -36.49
CA ILE A 86 1.29 -34.35 -35.17
C ILE A 86 2.44 -33.36 -34.96
N ILE A 87 3.29 -33.16 -35.97
CA ILE A 87 4.46 -32.26 -35.87
C ILE A 87 3.98 -30.82 -35.73
N SER A 88 3.00 -30.40 -36.53
CA SER A 88 2.44 -29.06 -36.46
C SER A 88 1.75 -28.79 -35.14
N PHE A 89 1.04 -29.77 -34.58
CA PHE A 89 0.47 -29.68 -33.23
C PHE A 89 1.55 -29.38 -32.18
N PHE A 90 2.64 -30.16 -32.15
CA PHE A 90 3.71 -29.98 -31.17
C PHE A 90 4.42 -28.62 -31.33
N VAL A 91 4.68 -28.19 -32.56
CA VAL A 91 5.30 -26.88 -32.82
C VAL A 91 4.40 -25.75 -32.33
N THR A 92 3.11 -25.79 -32.66
CA THR A 92 2.16 -24.77 -32.20
C THR A 92 1.97 -24.79 -30.68
N ALA A 93 1.87 -25.98 -30.07
CA ALA A 93 1.77 -26.11 -28.62
C ALA A 93 3.00 -25.54 -27.91
N ALA A 94 4.21 -25.79 -28.42
CA ALA A 94 5.45 -25.23 -27.88
C ALA A 94 5.46 -23.69 -27.98
N LEU A 95 5.00 -23.14 -29.11
CA LEU A 95 4.93 -21.71 -29.35
C LEU A 95 3.91 -21.03 -28.42
N LEU A 96 2.72 -21.62 -28.28
CA LEU A 96 1.68 -21.16 -27.34
C LEU A 96 2.15 -21.24 -25.88
N PHE A 97 2.85 -22.32 -25.50
CA PHE A 97 3.43 -22.44 -24.17
C PHE A 97 4.41 -21.30 -23.88
N TRP A 98 5.25 -20.96 -24.86
CA TRP A 98 6.21 -19.86 -24.74
C TRP A 98 5.53 -18.50 -24.57
N ILE A 99 4.47 -18.24 -25.36
CA ILE A 99 3.64 -17.03 -25.23
C ILE A 99 2.95 -16.99 -23.86
N GLY A 100 2.36 -18.10 -23.41
CA GLY A 100 1.69 -18.19 -22.11
C GLY A 100 2.64 -17.86 -20.95
N LYS A 101 3.87 -18.39 -21.00
CA LYS A 101 4.92 -18.09 -20.01
C LYS A 101 5.26 -16.60 -19.94
N LEU A 102 5.24 -15.90 -21.09
CA LEU A 102 5.49 -14.46 -21.15
C LEU A 102 4.33 -13.65 -20.55
N PHE A 103 3.10 -14.11 -20.74
CA PHE A 103 1.91 -13.54 -20.09
C PHE A 103 1.87 -13.73 -18.57
N ASP A 104 2.25 -14.92 -18.08
CA ASP A 104 2.34 -15.19 -16.64
C ASP A 104 3.33 -14.25 -15.93
N ASN A 105 4.42 -13.89 -16.62
CA ASN A 105 5.39 -12.94 -16.08
C ASN A 105 4.76 -11.54 -15.89
N GLN A 106 3.83 -11.14 -16.76
CA GLN A 106 3.13 -9.87 -16.58
C GLN A 106 2.21 -9.87 -15.34
N GLN A 107 1.50 -10.97 -15.06
CA GLN A 107 0.67 -11.07 -13.86
C GLN A 107 1.50 -10.90 -12.58
N LYS A 108 2.72 -11.47 -12.56
CA LYS A 108 3.65 -11.29 -11.44
C LYS A 108 4.06 -9.83 -11.27
N ILE A 109 4.35 -9.13 -12.37
CA ILE A 109 4.71 -7.71 -12.34
C ILE A 109 3.59 -6.88 -11.70
N TYR A 110 2.33 -7.08 -12.10
CA TYR A 110 1.20 -6.34 -11.52
C TYR A 110 0.98 -6.67 -10.04
N THR A 111 1.20 -7.91 -9.62
CA THR A 111 1.10 -8.30 -8.21
C THR A 111 2.20 -7.67 -7.37
N ILE A 112 3.43 -7.59 -7.89
CA ILE A 112 4.55 -6.92 -7.24
C ILE A 112 4.30 -5.41 -7.15
N ALA A 113 3.81 -4.80 -8.23
CA ALA A 113 3.44 -3.38 -8.26
C ALA A 113 2.32 -3.08 -7.25
N ALA A 114 1.29 -3.92 -7.18
CA ALA A 114 0.22 -3.79 -6.20
C ALA A 114 0.73 -3.91 -4.75
N ARG A 115 1.67 -4.82 -4.48
CA ARG A 115 2.32 -4.91 -3.16
C ARG A 115 3.09 -3.63 -2.84
N GLN A 116 3.84 -3.09 -3.80
CA GLN A 116 4.57 -1.84 -3.60
C GLN A 116 3.62 -0.67 -3.32
N GLU A 117 2.53 -0.59 -4.06
CA GLU A 117 1.48 0.42 -3.85
C GLU A 117 0.87 0.32 -2.44
N VAL A 118 0.56 -0.88 -1.98
CA VAL A 118 0.10 -1.08 -0.60
C VAL A 118 1.14 -0.65 0.43
N MET A 119 2.42 -0.96 0.20
CA MET A 119 3.50 -0.50 1.09
C MET A 119 3.61 1.03 1.10
N ASN A 120 3.43 1.69 -0.04
CA ASN A 120 3.43 3.16 -0.13
C ASN A 120 2.23 3.76 0.63
N ARG A 121 1.05 3.14 0.54
CA ARG A 121 -0.15 3.57 1.31
C ARG A 121 0.06 3.41 2.81
N ILE A 122 0.63 2.29 3.25
CA ILE A 122 1.00 2.10 4.66
C ILE A 122 2.05 3.14 5.06
N SER A 123 3.05 3.39 4.21
CA SER A 123 4.05 4.42 4.46
C SER A 123 3.43 5.79 4.65
N ALA A 124 2.45 6.18 3.83
CA ALA A 124 1.78 7.48 3.95
C ALA A 124 0.95 7.62 5.25
N ILE A 125 0.40 6.51 5.76
CA ILE A 125 -0.30 6.49 7.05
C ILE A 125 0.69 6.57 8.22
N GLU A 126 1.83 5.91 8.09
CA GLU A 126 2.87 5.86 9.11
C GLU A 126 3.89 7.01 9.02
N GLU A 127 3.77 7.88 8.00
CA GLU A 127 4.62 9.04 7.82
C GLU A 127 4.33 10.11 8.88
N GLY A 128 5.39 10.78 9.32
CA GLY A 128 5.31 11.75 10.41
C GLY A 128 5.17 11.08 11.78
N PHE A 129 4.10 11.44 12.51
CA PHE A 129 3.90 10.97 13.89
C PHE A 129 3.67 9.45 14.00
N GLY A 130 3.22 8.81 12.91
CA GLY A 130 2.93 7.39 12.82
C GLY A 130 1.66 6.98 13.57
N LEU A 131 1.00 5.90 13.13
CA LEU A 131 -0.23 5.42 13.73
C LEU A 131 0.04 4.20 14.62
N LEU A 132 0.42 3.08 14.00
CA LEU A 132 0.60 1.80 14.69
C LEU A 132 1.62 1.84 15.85
N PRO A 133 2.69 2.65 15.81
CA PRO A 133 3.62 2.81 16.93
C PRO A 133 2.98 3.07 18.28
N HIS A 134 1.95 3.90 18.31
CA HIS A 134 1.31 4.34 19.55
C HIS A 134 0.28 3.35 20.07
N PHE A 135 -0.25 2.49 19.20
CA PHE A 135 -1.15 1.40 19.58
C PHE A 135 -0.42 0.11 19.99
N LYS A 136 0.93 0.10 19.97
CA LYS A 136 1.75 -1.05 20.34
C LYS A 136 1.33 -1.72 21.68
N PRO A 137 1.02 -0.99 22.77
CA PRO A 137 0.62 -1.63 24.04
C PRO A 137 -0.66 -2.48 23.94
N PHE A 138 -1.51 -2.20 22.94
CA PHE A 138 -2.79 -2.87 22.70
C PHE A 138 -2.68 -4.04 21.70
N LEU A 139 -1.49 -4.26 21.12
CA LEU A 139 -1.25 -5.32 20.17
C LEU A 139 -0.60 -6.55 20.84
N PRO A 140 -1.06 -7.77 20.52
CA PRO A 140 -0.42 -9.00 20.97
C PRO A 140 1.04 -9.12 20.52
N GLN A 141 1.86 -9.84 21.29
CA GLN A 141 3.30 -9.99 21.04
C GLN A 141 3.65 -10.60 19.66
N LYS A 142 2.72 -11.35 19.05
CA LYS A 142 2.90 -11.89 17.68
C LYS A 142 3.17 -10.82 16.61
N TYR A 143 2.76 -9.57 16.85
CA TYR A 143 3.00 -8.42 15.96
C TYR A 143 4.36 -7.74 16.19
N ARG A 144 5.25 -8.32 16.99
CA ARG A 144 6.57 -7.74 17.29
C ARG A 144 7.39 -7.44 16.03
N HIS A 145 7.39 -8.33 15.04
CA HIS A 145 8.15 -8.16 13.81
C HIS A 145 7.56 -7.07 12.91
N LEU A 146 6.24 -6.99 12.82
CA LEU A 146 5.53 -5.90 12.15
C LEU A 146 5.96 -4.54 12.71
N TRP A 147 5.87 -4.38 14.04
CA TRP A 147 6.28 -3.17 14.74
C TRP A 147 7.73 -2.77 14.47
N GLN A 148 8.65 -3.73 14.60
CA GLN A 148 10.08 -3.47 14.35
C GLN A 148 10.35 -3.06 12.90
N SER A 149 9.57 -3.58 11.97
CA SER A 149 9.67 -3.25 10.55
C SER A 149 9.18 -1.83 10.27
N ILE A 150 8.01 -1.45 10.80
CA ILE A 150 7.42 -0.11 10.64
C ILE A 150 8.35 0.97 11.18
N LYS A 151 8.93 0.76 12.37
CA LYS A 151 9.93 1.69 12.93
C LYS A 151 11.14 1.95 12.04
N ARG A 152 11.46 1.02 11.14
CA ARG A 152 12.58 1.10 10.21
C ARG A 152 12.15 1.60 8.83
N GLY A 153 10.90 2.05 8.66
CA GLY A 153 10.33 2.44 7.38
C GLY A 153 10.13 1.27 6.41
N ASN A 154 10.02 0.04 6.93
CA ASN A 154 9.84 -1.16 6.12
C ASN A 154 8.43 -1.74 6.32
N TYR A 155 7.64 -1.77 5.25
CA TYR A 155 6.22 -2.12 5.29
C TYR A 155 5.88 -3.49 4.68
N ILE A 156 6.83 -4.42 4.66
CA ILE A 156 6.65 -5.76 4.05
C ILE A 156 5.54 -6.62 4.69
N TYR A 157 5.19 -6.38 5.96
CA TYR A 157 4.25 -7.20 6.73
C TYR A 157 2.79 -6.75 6.53
N ILE A 158 2.36 -6.57 5.28
CA ILE A 158 1.05 -6.04 4.88
C ILE A 158 -0.12 -6.79 5.58
N GLU A 159 -0.14 -8.11 5.52
CA GLU A 159 -1.25 -8.90 6.10
C GLU A 159 -1.33 -8.74 7.62
N GLN A 160 -0.18 -8.68 8.29
CA GLN A 160 -0.13 -8.46 9.74
C GLN A 160 -0.55 -7.04 10.09
N TYR A 161 -0.21 -6.05 9.24
CA TYR A 161 -0.66 -4.67 9.39
C TYR A 161 -2.19 -4.58 9.34
N ILE A 162 -2.80 -5.14 8.29
CA ILE A 162 -4.27 -5.15 8.13
C ILE A 162 -4.94 -5.83 9.34
N GLN A 163 -4.41 -6.98 9.77
CA GLN A 163 -4.95 -7.69 10.94
C GLN A 163 -4.79 -6.89 12.24
N ALA A 164 -3.69 -6.16 12.41
CA ALA A 164 -3.47 -5.31 13.57
C ALA A 164 -4.48 -4.15 13.60
N ILE A 165 -4.68 -3.46 12.46
CA ILE A 165 -5.70 -2.41 12.33
C ILE A 165 -7.10 -2.94 12.64
N LEU A 166 -7.50 -4.07 12.03
CA LEU A 166 -8.80 -4.70 12.30
C LEU A 166 -8.98 -5.09 13.77
N LEU A 167 -7.92 -5.60 14.40
CA LEU A 167 -7.95 -5.97 15.81
C LEU A 167 -8.16 -4.74 16.69
N LEU A 168 -7.44 -3.66 16.42
CA LEU A 168 -7.56 -2.40 17.14
C LEU A 168 -8.95 -1.78 16.92
N GLN A 169 -9.43 -1.69 15.68
CA GLN A 169 -10.78 -1.17 15.40
C GLN A 169 -11.89 -1.91 16.16
N LYS A 170 -11.74 -3.23 16.36
CA LYS A 170 -12.76 -4.08 17.00
C LYS A 170 -12.63 -4.19 18.52
N LYS A 171 -11.41 -4.19 19.06
CA LYS A 171 -11.13 -4.57 20.47
C LYS A 171 -10.39 -3.49 21.27
N LEU A 172 -10.09 -2.35 20.68
CA LEU A 172 -9.44 -1.28 21.42
C LEU A 172 -10.39 -0.72 22.47
N ASP A 173 -9.89 -0.63 23.69
CA ASP A 173 -10.53 0.06 24.80
C ASP A 173 -10.10 1.53 24.73
N SER A 174 -11.00 2.38 24.21
CA SER A 174 -10.71 3.79 23.94
C SER A 174 -10.35 4.58 25.19
N GLU A 175 -10.97 4.26 26.34
CA GLU A 175 -10.70 4.96 27.60
C GLU A 175 -9.28 4.64 28.11
N LYS A 176 -8.89 3.36 28.05
CA LYS A 176 -7.51 2.96 28.39
C LYS A 176 -6.48 3.55 27.44
N PHE A 177 -6.82 3.67 26.15
CA PHE A 177 -5.95 4.34 25.19
C PHE A 177 -5.73 5.81 25.54
N ILE A 178 -6.80 6.56 25.82
CA ILE A 178 -6.72 7.96 26.22
C ILE A 178 -5.90 8.14 27.49
N ALA A 179 -6.13 7.30 28.51
CA ALA A 179 -5.36 7.34 29.75
C ALA A 179 -3.86 7.08 29.53
N ILE A 180 -3.51 6.06 28.73
CA ILE A 180 -2.10 5.76 28.39
C ILE A 180 -1.50 6.89 27.54
N TRP A 181 -2.30 7.53 26.68
CA TRP A 181 -1.85 8.64 25.86
C TRP A 181 -1.41 9.84 26.69
N TYR A 182 -2.23 10.29 27.63
CA TYR A 182 -1.88 11.42 28.50
C TYR A 182 -0.75 11.10 29.48
N LEU A 183 -0.57 9.83 29.86
CA LEU A 183 0.64 9.41 30.58
C LEU A 183 1.92 9.47 29.73
N THR A 184 1.79 9.27 28.41
CA THR A 184 2.92 9.31 27.47
C THR A 184 3.26 10.74 27.04
N TYR A 185 2.24 11.61 26.95
CA TYR A 185 2.33 13.01 26.54
C TYR A 185 1.61 13.91 27.57
N PRO A 186 2.17 14.09 28.77
CA PRO A 186 1.54 14.86 29.84
C PRO A 186 1.36 16.34 29.48
N GLU A 187 2.17 16.90 28.59
CA GLU A 187 2.12 18.30 28.17
C GLU A 187 0.85 18.71 27.42
N ILE A 188 0.10 17.73 26.88
CA ILE A 188 -1.18 17.95 26.18
C ILE A 188 -2.38 17.48 27.00
N ASP A 189 -2.16 17.05 28.25
CA ASP A 189 -3.22 16.62 29.16
C ASP A 189 -4.07 17.84 29.58
N PRO A 190 -5.38 17.86 29.28
CA PRO A 190 -6.26 18.96 29.69
C PRO A 190 -6.31 19.14 31.21
N ASP A 191 -6.19 18.07 31.98
CA ASP A 191 -6.32 18.09 33.44
C ASP A 191 -5.02 18.60 34.10
N SER A 192 -3.87 18.46 33.43
CA SER A 192 -2.58 18.97 33.93
C SER A 192 -2.53 20.50 34.05
N LYS A 193 -3.32 21.22 33.25
CA LYS A 193 -3.42 22.69 33.30
C LYS A 193 -4.26 23.17 34.48
N GLU A 194 -5.25 22.38 34.90
CA GLU A 194 -6.15 22.71 36.01
C GLU A 194 -5.39 22.72 37.36
N TYR A 195 -4.38 21.86 37.54
CA TYR A 195 -3.52 21.87 38.74
C TYR A 195 -2.52 23.02 38.79
N ILE A 196 -2.13 23.59 37.65
CA ILE A 196 -1.20 24.74 37.61
C ILE A 196 -1.95 26.04 37.94
N GLU A 197 -3.21 26.17 37.54
CA GLU A 197 -4.05 27.34 37.86
C GLU A 197 -4.66 27.29 39.27
N ALA A 198 -4.95 26.09 39.80
CA ALA A 198 -5.45 25.95 41.18
C ALA A 198 -4.36 26.03 42.27
N GLY A 199 -3.09 26.11 41.86
CA GLY A 199 -1.92 26.18 42.75
C GLY A 199 -1.12 27.50 42.68
N ALA A 200 -1.63 28.50 41.94
CA ALA A 200 -1.08 29.86 41.84
C ALA A 200 -1.95 30.87 42.61
#